data_AF-A0A9X5XCA1-F1
#
_entry.id   AF-A0A9X5XCA1-F1
#
_cell.length_a   1.000
_cell.length_b   1.000
_cell.length_c   1.000
_cell.angle_alpha   90.00
_cell.angle_beta   90.00
_cell.angle_gamma   90.00
#
_symmetry.space_group_name_H-M   'P 1'
#
loop_
_entity.id
_entity.type
_entity.pdbx_description
1 polymer ?
#
loop_
_entity_poly.entity_id
_entity_poly.type
_entity_poly.pdbx_seq_one_letter_code
_entity_poly.pdbx_strand_id
1 'polypeptide(L)' 'GPQLLPDMFHAERANALASLKLIEALSADVLLPGHGPVHRGSVSEAAQRARALAS' A
#
# COMPACT_ATOMS: atom_id res chain seq x y z
N GLY A 1 -3.86 -4.82 6.53
CA GLY A 1 -3.34 -5.52 5.33
C GLY A 1 -2.97 -4.49 4.26
N PRO A 2 -2.52 -4.87 3.07
CA PRO A 2 -2.14 -3.91 2.03
C PRO A 2 -3.37 -3.28 1.39
N GLN A 3 -3.89 -2.25 2.05
CA GLN A 3 -5.02 -1.44 1.60
C GLN A 3 -4.75 0.02 1.97
N LEU A 4 -5.26 0.95 1.17
CA LEU A 4 -5.35 2.35 1.56
C LEU A 4 -6.53 2.55 2.52
N LEU A 5 -6.51 3.66 3.25
CA LEU A 5 -7.68 4.11 4.00
C LEU A 5 -8.85 4.46 3.05
N PRO A 6 -10.10 4.44 3.52
CA PRO A 6 -11.24 4.98 2.77
C PRO A 6 -11.02 6.45 2.36
N ASP A 7 -11.65 6.87 1.25
CA ASP A 7 -11.45 8.19 0.61
C ASP A 7 -11.58 9.37 1.59
N MET A 8 -12.62 9.35 2.44
CA MET A 8 -12.90 10.38 3.47
C MET A 8 -11.76 10.63 4.48
N PHE A 9 -10.78 9.75 4.59
CA PHE A 9 -9.64 9.88 5.50
C PHE A 9 -8.36 10.40 4.84
N HIS A 10 -8.38 10.65 3.53
CA HIS A 10 -7.21 11.20 2.84
C HIS A 10 -7.28 12.72 2.79
N ALA A 11 -6.22 13.38 3.26
CA ALA A 11 -6.00 14.79 2.93
C ALA A 11 -5.64 14.95 1.45
N GLU A 12 -4.80 14.05 0.92
CA GLU A 12 -4.32 14.07 -0.46
C GLU A 12 -4.27 12.67 -1.07
N ARG A 13 -5.41 12.16 -1.53
CA ARG A 13 -5.52 10.77 -2.03
C ARG A 13 -4.64 10.49 -3.24
N ALA A 14 -4.50 11.45 -4.14
CA ALA A 14 -3.65 11.31 -5.32
C ALA A 14 -2.19 11.03 -4.94
N ASN A 15 -1.69 11.68 -3.89
CA ASN A 15 -0.32 11.48 -3.40
C ASN A 15 -0.17 10.11 -2.74
N ALA A 16 -1.16 9.66 -1.95
CA ALA A 16 -1.16 8.30 -1.40
C ALA A 16 -1.09 7.22 -2.50
N LEU A 17 -1.85 7.38 -3.60
CA LEU A 17 -1.82 6.48 -4.75
C LEU A 17 -0.50 6.54 -5.54
N ALA A 18 0.13 7.72 -5.60
CA ALA A 18 1.43 7.90 -6.23
C ALA A 18 2.54 7.22 -5.41
N SER A 19 2.53 7.33 -4.07
CA SER A 19 3.51 6.69 -3.19
C SER A 19 3.54 5.17 -3.31
N LEU A 20 2.41 4.53 -3.65
CA LEU A 20 2.39 3.09 -3.92
C LEU A 20 3.37 2.66 -5.03
N LYS A 21 3.66 3.53 -6.02
CA LYS A 21 4.67 3.23 -7.07
C LYS A 21 6.09 3.14 -6.50
N LEU A 22 6.38 3.94 -5.48
CA LEU A 22 7.69 3.93 -4.81
C LEU A 22 7.85 2.65 -4.00
N ILE A 23 6.78 2.21 -3.33
CA ILE A 23 6.76 0.96 -2.56
C ILE A 23 6.87 -0.25 -3.52
N GLU A 24 6.23 -0.19 -4.68
CA GLU A 24 6.28 -1.24 -5.70
C GLU A 24 7.70 -1.53 -6.20
N ALA A 25 8.55 -0.51 -6.26
CA ALA A 25 9.94 -0.65 -6.70
C ALA A 25 10.88 -1.28 -5.65
N LEU A 26 10.41 -1.53 -4.43
CA LEU A 26 11.24 -2.10 -3.36
C LEU A 26 11.36 -3.62 -3.50
N SER A 27 12.61 -4.11 -3.57
CA SER A 27 12.90 -5.54 -3.44
C SER A 27 12.90 -5.92 -1.96
N ALA A 28 11.70 -6.20 -1.44
CA ALA A 28 11.50 -6.59 -0.05
C ALA A 28 10.35 -7.61 0.07
N ASP A 29 10.44 -8.48 1.09
CA ASP A 29 9.48 -9.57 1.34
C ASP A 29 8.72 -9.42 2.67
N VAL A 30 8.95 -8.33 3.40
CA VAL A 30 8.25 -8.04 4.65
C VAL A 30 7.88 -6.57 4.68
N LEU A 31 6.61 -6.29 4.98
CA LEU A 31 6.10 -4.95 5.23
C LEU A 31 5.42 -4.91 6.60
N LEU A 32 5.88 -3.98 7.44
CA LEU A 32 5.30 -3.67 8.74
C LEU A 32 4.37 -2.46 8.56
N PRO A 33 3.06 -2.64 8.39
CA PRO A 33 2.15 -1.52 8.27
C PRO A 33 1.99 -0.81 9.61
N GLY A 34 1.60 0.47 9.56
CA GLY A 34 1.23 1.20 10.79
C GLY A 34 0.01 0.60 11.52
N HIS A 35 -0.80 -0.21 10.83
CA HIS A 35 -1.95 -0.91 11.41
C HIS A 35 -2.18 -2.29 10.77
N GLY A 36 -2.78 -3.19 11.55
CA GLY A 36 -3.09 -4.56 11.11
C GLY A 36 -1.87 -5.50 11.11
N PRO A 37 -2.01 -6.71 10.55
CA PRO A 37 -0.97 -7.72 10.61
C PRO A 37 0.21 -7.40 9.69
N VAL A 38 1.39 -7.92 10.07
CA VAL A 38 2.60 -7.94 9.22
C VAL A 38 2.28 -8.62 7.89
N HIS A 39 2.65 -7.98 6.79
CA HIS A 39 2.62 -8.62 5.47
C HIS A 39 3.94 -9.37 5.26
N ARG A 40 3.82 -10.64 4.88
CA ARG A 40 4.94 -11.52 4.51
C ARG A 40 4.73 -11.96 3.06
N GLY A 41 5.74 -11.77 2.23
CA GLY A 41 5.67 -11.87 0.78
C GLY A 41 6.03 -10.54 0.11
N SER A 42 6.07 -10.54 -1.22
CA SER A 42 6.53 -9.40 -2.01
C SER A 42 5.80 -8.11 -1.64
N VAL A 43 6.60 -7.07 -1.31
CA VAL A 43 6.09 -5.72 -1.06
C VAL A 43 5.52 -5.09 -2.33
N SER A 44 6.06 -5.47 -3.49
CA SER A 44 5.52 -5.06 -4.79
C SER A 44 4.10 -5.56 -5.01
N GLU A 45 3.84 -6.83 -4.77
CA GLU A 45 2.50 -7.42 -4.90
C GLU A 45 1.50 -6.79 -3.91
N ALA A 46 1.96 -6.50 -2.69
CA ALA A 46 1.17 -5.76 -1.72
C ALA A 46 0.77 -4.36 -2.24
N ALA A 47 1.71 -3.59 -2.81
CA ALA A 47 1.43 -2.27 -3.35
C ALA A 47 0.43 -2.30 -4.52
N GLN A 48 0.59 -3.28 -5.43
CA GLN A 48 -0.33 -3.49 -6.55
C GLN A 48 -1.74 -3.84 -6.07
N ARG A 49 -1.86 -4.73 -5.07
CA ARG A 49 -3.15 -5.09 -4.48
C ARG A 49 -3.83 -3.89 -3.81
N ALA A 50 -3.08 -3.08 -3.07
CA ALA A 50 -3.61 -1.88 -2.44
C ALA A 50 -4.15 -0.88 -3.49
N ARG A 51 -3.47 -0.75 -4.63
CA ARG A 51 -3.92 0.08 -5.75
C ARG A 51 -5.21 -0.47 -6.37
N ALA A 52 -5.28 -1.78 -6.64
CA ALA A 52 -6.46 -2.43 -7.22
C ALA A 52 -7.71 -2.27 -6.35
N LEU A 53 -7.56 -2.37 -5.02
CA LEU A 53 -8.66 -2.18 -4.05
C LEU A 53 -9.07 -0.71 -3.87
N ALA A 54 -8.28 0.23 -4.36
CA ALA A 54 -8.59 1.65 -4.31
C ALA A 54 -9.31 2.15 -5.59
N SER A 55 -9.64 1.25 -6.52
CA SER A 55 -10.42 1.54 -7.73
C SER A 55 -11.89 1.75 -7.43
#